data_AF-A0A4M3JX36-F1
#
_entry.id   AF-A0A4M3JX36-F1
#
_cell.length_a   1.000
_cell.length_b   1.000
_cell.length_c   1.000
_cell.angle_alpha   90.00
_cell.angle_beta   90.00
_cell.angle_gamma   90.00
#
_symmetry.space_group_name_H-M   'P 1'
#
loop_
_entity.id
_entity.type
_entity.pdbx_description
1 polymer ?
#
loop_
_entity_poly.entity_id
_entity_poly.type
_entity_poly.pdbx_seq_one_letter_code
_entity_poly.pdbx_strand_id
1 'polypeptide(L)'
;MNKRLFFKMSLATLPVLALFSQPVLAEENIHFSSCKEAWANGYSDIHKGEPGYSAKLDRDHDGVACELKNAPKGAFKVKQSTATQINISSATTSGWVKQDGAWYYFDGNGNPVKNAWQGSYYLKADGKMAQSEWVYDSSYQAWYYLKSDGSYAYSTWQGNYYLKSDGKMAKGEWIYDDSYQAWYYLTSDGSYAYSTWQGNYYLKSDGKMAVNEWVDGGRYYVGADGVWKEGQASTASSSNDSNSEYSAALGKAKSYNSLFHMSKKRMYRQLTSDFDKFSNDVAQYAVDHLEADYKYNALFNAKNYRKLFNMSKSRLINQLTSSIDGFTEEEAQYAIDHLDN
;
A
#
# COMPACT_ATOMS: atom_id res chain seq x y z
N MET A 1 -42.19 43.86 -22.84
CA MET A 1 -43.41 43.30 -22.21
C MET A 1 -42.96 42.52 -20.98
N ASN A 2 -42.77 43.18 -19.83
CA ASN A 2 -43.75 43.33 -18.74
C ASN A 2 -44.50 42.03 -18.36
N LYS A 3 -44.13 41.44 -17.21
CA LYS A 3 -45.01 41.41 -16.02
C LYS A 3 -44.24 41.00 -14.75
N ARG A 4 -44.31 41.91 -13.77
CA ARG A 4 -44.02 41.70 -12.34
C ARG A 4 -45.18 40.92 -11.68
N LEU A 5 -44.97 40.56 -10.40
CA LEU A 5 -45.93 40.29 -9.31
C LEU A 5 -46.33 38.80 -9.15
N PHE A 6 -46.53 38.21 -7.95
CA PHE A 6 -46.71 38.71 -6.58
C PHE A 6 -46.18 37.68 -5.55
N PHE A 7 -45.82 38.23 -4.39
CA PHE A 7 -45.51 37.60 -3.10
C PHE A 7 -46.69 36.76 -2.55
N LYS A 8 -46.41 35.54 -2.04
CA LYS A 8 -47.24 34.89 -1.01
C LYS A 8 -46.34 34.30 0.07
N MET A 9 -46.37 34.97 1.22
CA MET A 9 -45.91 34.46 2.51
C MET A 9 -46.66 33.16 2.84
N SER A 10 -45.93 32.10 3.16
CA SER A 10 -46.47 30.94 3.86
C SER A 10 -45.59 30.70 5.09
N LEU A 11 -46.21 30.77 6.27
CA LEU A 11 -45.60 30.49 7.56
C LEU A 11 -45.04 29.05 7.57
N ALA A 12 -43.74 28.92 7.75
CA ALA A 12 -43.10 27.65 8.10
C ALA A 12 -43.01 27.56 9.63
N THR A 13 -43.73 26.60 10.21
CA THR A 13 -43.54 26.15 11.59
C THR A 13 -42.21 25.41 11.69
N LEU A 14 -41.26 25.96 12.45
CA LEU A 14 -39.97 25.33 12.77
C LEU A 14 -40.16 24.17 13.76
N PRO A 15 -39.55 23.00 13.55
CA PRO A 15 -39.37 22.04 14.63
C PRO A 15 -38.27 22.59 15.56
N VAL A 16 -38.56 22.65 16.85
CA VAL A 16 -37.59 23.01 17.89
C VAL A 16 -36.53 21.90 17.94
N LEU A 17 -35.39 22.16 17.29
CA LEU A 17 -34.18 21.38 17.45
C LEU A 17 -33.56 21.78 18.80
N ALA A 18 -33.62 20.89 19.79
CA ALA A 18 -32.87 21.03 21.02
C ALA A 18 -31.37 20.94 20.69
N LEU A 19 -30.73 22.09 20.51
CA LEU A 19 -29.28 22.22 20.49
C LEU A 19 -28.76 21.92 21.89
N PHE A 20 -28.19 20.72 22.08
CA PHE A 20 -27.26 20.51 23.17
C PHE A 20 -26.07 21.46 22.95
N SER A 21 -26.04 22.54 23.73
CA SER A 21 -24.86 23.39 23.85
C SER A 21 -23.79 22.58 24.58
N GLN A 22 -22.96 21.85 23.82
CA GLN A 22 -21.67 21.44 24.34
C GLN A 22 -20.77 22.67 24.40
N PRO A 23 -20.02 22.88 25.50
CA PRO A 23 -19.05 23.95 25.53
C PRO A 23 -17.94 23.61 24.53
N VAL A 24 -17.85 24.40 23.47
CA VAL A 24 -16.62 24.52 22.68
C VAL A 24 -15.60 25.15 23.63
N LEU A 25 -14.74 24.32 24.23
CA LEU A 25 -13.53 24.85 24.86
C LEU A 25 -12.68 25.42 23.73
N ALA A 26 -12.59 26.74 23.69
CA ALA A 26 -11.65 27.45 22.85
C ALA A 26 -10.25 26.88 23.12
N GLU A 27 -9.53 26.49 22.06
CA GLU A 27 -8.08 26.32 22.11
C GLU A 27 -7.50 27.65 22.61
N GLU A 28 -7.10 27.70 23.89
CA GLU A 28 -6.30 28.81 24.38
C GLU A 28 -5.01 28.80 23.57
N ASN A 29 -4.83 29.84 22.74
CA ASN A 29 -3.57 30.09 22.03
C ASN A 29 -2.49 30.45 23.05
N ILE A 30 -1.91 29.44 23.69
CA ILE A 30 -0.82 29.58 24.63
C ILE A 30 0.40 30.06 23.83
N HIS A 31 0.89 31.28 24.12
CA HIS A 31 2.06 31.88 23.50
C HIS A 31 2.93 32.55 24.57
N PHE A 32 4.22 32.22 24.61
CA PHE A 32 5.17 32.80 25.55
C PHE A 32 6.11 33.77 24.83
N SER A 33 6.34 34.94 25.43
CA SER A 33 7.30 35.92 24.93
C SER A 33 8.76 35.50 25.22
N SER A 34 8.99 34.62 26.20
CA SER A 34 10.30 34.07 26.56
C SER A 34 10.20 32.77 27.37
N CYS A 35 11.27 31.98 27.42
CA CYS A 35 11.31 30.76 28.24
C CYS A 35 11.22 31.03 29.74
N LYS A 36 11.65 32.21 30.19
CA LYS A 36 11.44 32.64 31.57
C LYS A 36 9.96 32.77 31.91
N GLU A 37 9.15 33.27 30.99
CA GLU A 37 7.71 33.36 31.15
C GLU A 37 7.06 31.97 31.11
N ALA A 38 7.49 31.11 30.19
CA ALA A 38 7.03 29.73 30.12
C ALA A 38 7.26 29.01 31.46
N TRP A 39 8.49 29.03 31.98
CA TRP A 39 8.83 28.39 33.25
C TRP A 39 8.08 28.99 34.44
N ALA A 40 7.90 30.31 34.48
CA ALA A 40 7.16 30.97 35.55
C ALA A 40 5.67 30.60 35.59
N ASN A 41 5.14 30.14 34.45
CA ASN A 41 3.77 29.64 34.32
C ASN A 41 3.69 28.10 34.31
N GLY A 42 4.82 27.42 34.55
CA GLY A 42 4.89 25.97 34.69
C GLY A 42 5.04 25.19 33.37
N TYR A 43 5.45 25.85 32.29
CA TYR A 43 5.73 25.24 30.98
C TYR A 43 7.23 25.08 30.75
N SER A 44 7.68 23.87 30.41
CA SER A 44 9.06 23.53 30.01
C SER A 44 9.05 22.39 29.01
N ASP A 45 10.17 22.19 28.30
CA ASP A 45 10.36 21.09 27.33
C ASP A 45 9.25 21.05 26.26
N ILE A 46 8.93 22.21 25.70
CA ILE A 46 7.79 22.38 24.79
C ILE A 46 8.21 21.89 23.40
N HIS A 47 7.58 20.85 22.87
CA HIS A 47 7.96 20.24 21.60
C HIS A 47 7.35 20.95 20.38
N LYS A 48 8.04 20.89 19.23
CA LYS A 48 7.55 21.45 17.97
C LYS A 48 6.17 20.88 17.59
N GLY A 49 5.16 21.74 17.59
CA GLY A 49 3.76 21.38 17.33
C GLY A 49 2.86 21.43 18.57
N GLU A 50 3.43 21.56 19.77
CA GLU A 50 2.66 21.73 21.00
C GLU A 50 2.20 23.19 21.21
N PRO A 51 1.03 23.43 21.85
CA PRO A 51 0.62 24.77 22.26
C PRO A 51 1.69 25.44 23.15
N GLY A 52 2.12 26.64 22.78
CA GLY A 52 3.22 27.35 23.43
C GLY A 52 4.58 27.21 22.75
N TYR A 53 4.72 26.32 21.76
CA TYR A 53 5.97 26.20 21.00
C TYR A 53 6.18 27.40 20.07
N SER A 54 7.41 27.89 20.02
CA SER A 54 7.86 28.86 19.03
C SER A 54 9.32 28.62 18.71
N ALA A 55 9.69 28.63 17.43
CA ALA A 55 11.08 28.50 16.99
C ALA A 55 12.00 29.60 17.58
N LYS A 56 11.42 30.70 18.09
CA LYS A 56 12.18 31.76 18.79
C LYS A 56 12.58 31.38 20.22
N LEU A 57 11.89 30.41 20.81
CA LEU A 57 12.11 29.90 22.17
C LEU A 57 13.02 28.66 22.18
N ASP A 58 13.11 27.97 21.03
CA ASP A 58 14.01 26.84 20.75
C ASP A 58 15.34 27.39 20.21
N ARG A 59 16.29 27.65 21.11
CA ARG A 59 17.51 28.39 20.78
C ARG A 59 18.52 27.54 20.02
N ASP A 60 18.60 26.26 20.34
CA ASP A 60 19.47 25.26 19.71
C ASP A 60 18.83 24.55 18.51
N HIS A 61 17.56 24.85 18.22
CA HIS A 61 16.81 24.38 17.05
C HIS A 61 16.72 22.85 16.98
N ASP A 62 16.64 22.21 18.15
CA ASP A 62 16.54 20.75 18.27
C ASP A 62 15.09 20.25 18.25
N GLY A 63 14.12 21.17 18.20
CA GLY A 63 12.69 20.88 18.20
C GLY A 63 12.05 20.94 19.59
N VAL A 64 12.79 21.33 20.64
CA VAL A 64 12.32 21.45 22.02
C VAL A 64 12.62 22.86 22.56
N ALA A 65 11.58 23.67 22.71
CA ALA A 65 11.68 25.00 23.28
C ALA A 65 11.66 24.97 24.82
N CYS A 66 12.43 25.88 25.44
CA CYS A 66 12.40 26.14 26.88
C CYS A 66 12.69 24.91 27.74
N GLU A 67 13.76 24.20 27.44
CA GLU A 67 14.05 22.94 28.12
C GLU A 67 14.34 23.18 29.59
N LEU A 68 13.82 22.31 30.47
CA LEU A 68 13.92 22.51 31.91
C LEU A 68 15.38 22.45 32.38
N LYS A 69 16.23 21.68 31.69
CA LYS A 69 17.69 21.60 31.92
C LYS A 69 18.37 22.97 31.81
N ASN A 70 17.80 23.88 31.02
CA ASN A 70 18.31 25.22 30.75
C ASN A 70 17.67 26.30 31.66
N ALA A 71 16.73 25.91 32.54
CA ALA A 71 16.03 26.85 33.42
C ALA A 71 16.94 27.35 34.57
N PRO A 72 17.02 28.68 34.80
CA PRO A 72 17.66 29.22 35.98
C PRO A 72 17.03 28.68 37.26
N LYS A 73 17.85 28.42 38.28
CA LYS A 73 17.39 27.86 39.56
C LYS A 73 16.25 28.70 40.15
N GLY A 74 15.07 28.09 40.30
CA GLY A 74 13.87 28.73 40.84
C GLY A 74 13.01 29.52 39.83
N ALA A 75 13.36 29.52 38.54
CA ALA A 75 12.54 30.13 37.50
C ALA A 75 11.28 29.32 37.16
N PHE A 76 11.33 28.00 37.34
CA PHE A 76 10.20 27.11 37.11
C PHE A 76 9.27 27.05 38.33
N LYS A 77 8.00 27.44 38.16
CA LYS A 77 6.98 27.38 39.20
C LYS A 77 6.03 26.22 38.95
N VAL A 78 6.02 25.27 39.87
CA VAL A 78 5.07 24.15 39.85
C VAL A 78 3.66 24.67 40.16
N LYS A 79 2.68 24.36 39.31
CA LYS A 79 1.28 24.78 39.48
C LYS A 79 0.65 23.98 40.64
N GLN A 80 0.58 24.58 41.83
CA GLN A 80 0.09 23.97 43.07
C GLN A 80 -1.45 24.10 43.19
N SER A 81 -2.15 22.99 43.47
CA SER A 81 -3.56 22.99 43.90
C SER A 81 -3.66 22.81 45.43
N THR A 82 -4.53 23.59 46.07
CA THR A 82 -4.74 23.68 47.53
C THR A 82 -5.43 22.44 48.12
N ALA A 83 -4.82 21.82 49.14
CA ALA A 83 -5.35 20.66 49.89
C ALA A 83 -5.48 20.95 51.40
N THR A 84 -6.56 20.46 52.03
CA THR A 84 -6.74 20.37 53.49
C THR A 84 -6.20 19.01 53.99
N GLN A 85 -5.54 19.00 55.15
CA GLN A 85 -4.61 17.96 55.61
C GLN A 85 -5.21 16.82 56.43
N ILE A 86 -4.64 15.60 56.25
CA ILE A 86 -4.33 14.62 57.32
C ILE A 86 -2.96 13.96 57.00
N ASN A 87 -2.05 13.95 57.99
CA ASN A 87 -0.69 13.35 58.08
C ASN A 87 -0.67 11.81 57.86
N ILE A 88 0.35 11.08 57.38
CA ILE A 88 1.67 11.23 56.70
C ILE A 88 1.86 9.91 55.91
N SER A 89 2.55 9.98 54.76
CA SER A 89 3.01 8.89 53.86
C SER A 89 2.19 8.63 52.60
N SER A 90 2.38 9.48 51.59
CA SER A 90 2.35 9.07 50.18
C SER A 90 2.96 10.21 49.37
N ALA A 91 4.22 10.07 48.98
CA ALA A 91 4.70 10.82 47.83
C ALA A 91 3.82 10.35 46.66
N THR A 92 2.93 11.21 46.16
CA THR A 92 2.08 10.89 45.01
C THR A 92 3.00 10.61 43.83
N THR A 93 3.17 9.32 43.51
CA THR A 93 4.03 8.88 42.42
C THR A 93 3.43 9.37 41.11
N SER A 94 4.05 10.37 40.48
CA SER A 94 3.75 10.83 39.12
C SER A 94 4.77 10.25 38.14
N GLY A 95 4.35 9.94 36.92
CA GLY A 95 5.21 9.40 35.86
C GLY A 95 5.10 7.89 35.70
N TRP A 96 6.09 7.31 35.00
CA TRP A 96 6.13 5.88 34.68
C TRP A 96 6.50 5.02 35.89
N VAL A 97 5.69 4.00 36.17
CA VAL A 97 5.91 3.06 37.28
C VAL A 97 5.68 1.64 36.78
N LYS A 98 6.61 0.73 37.11
CA LYS A 98 6.45 -0.70 36.81
C LYS A 98 5.96 -1.44 38.03
N GLN A 99 4.81 -2.12 37.93
CA GLN A 99 4.18 -2.88 39.01
C GLN A 99 3.74 -4.24 38.46
N ASP A 100 4.08 -5.32 39.16
CA ASP A 100 3.74 -6.70 38.79
C ASP A 100 4.05 -7.05 37.33
N GLY A 101 5.19 -6.54 36.83
CA GLY A 101 5.65 -6.78 35.47
C GLY A 101 5.04 -5.88 34.39
N ALA A 102 4.01 -5.09 34.70
CA ALA A 102 3.37 -4.15 33.77
C ALA A 102 3.77 -2.69 34.04
N TRP A 103 3.82 -1.88 32.99
CA TRP A 103 4.03 -0.44 33.12
C TRP A 103 2.70 0.30 33.26
N TYR A 104 2.70 1.33 34.11
CA TYR A 104 1.61 2.27 34.34
C TYR A 104 2.16 3.68 34.24
N TYR A 105 1.30 4.64 33.91
CA TYR A 105 1.64 6.05 33.96
C TYR A 105 0.67 6.78 34.88
N PHE A 106 1.19 7.58 35.79
CA PHE A 106 0.41 8.39 36.72
C PHE A 106 0.57 9.88 36.39
N ASP A 107 -0.54 10.61 36.37
CA ASP A 107 -0.55 12.04 36.13
C ASP A 107 0.12 12.84 37.27
N GLY A 108 0.21 14.16 37.13
CA GLY A 108 0.81 15.03 38.16
C GLY A 108 0.08 15.02 39.51
N ASN A 109 -1.13 14.46 39.58
CA ASN A 109 -1.92 14.30 40.80
C ASN A 109 -1.81 12.87 41.36
N GLY A 110 -1.04 11.99 40.73
CA GLY A 110 -0.90 10.59 41.10
C GLY A 110 -2.09 9.70 40.68
N ASN A 111 -2.93 10.15 39.74
CA ASN A 111 -4.00 9.31 39.19
C ASN A 111 -3.47 8.48 38.02
N PRO A 112 -3.87 7.21 37.88
CA PRO A 112 -3.47 6.39 36.74
C PRO A 112 -4.12 6.90 35.46
N VAL A 113 -3.30 7.13 34.43
CA VAL A 113 -3.76 7.44 33.07
C VAL A 113 -4.29 6.17 32.41
N LYS A 114 -5.44 6.29 31.74
CA LYS A 114 -6.21 5.18 31.18
C LYS A 114 -6.90 5.61 29.89
N ASN A 115 -7.00 4.69 28.93
CA ASN A 115 -7.57 4.92 27.60
C ASN A 115 -6.98 6.17 26.92
N ALA A 116 -5.68 6.36 27.06
CA ALA A 116 -5.03 7.58 26.64
C ALA A 116 -3.57 7.33 26.28
N TRP A 117 -3.06 8.21 25.43
CA TRP A 117 -1.66 8.24 25.01
C TRP A 117 -0.82 9.02 26.03
N GLN A 118 0.36 8.50 26.29
CA GLN A 118 1.45 9.23 26.93
C GLN A 118 2.67 9.15 26.02
N GLY A 119 2.92 10.22 25.24
CA GLY A 119 3.91 10.17 24.16
C GLY A 119 3.57 9.05 23.17
N SER A 120 4.53 8.15 22.91
CA SER A 120 4.36 7.04 21.97
C SER A 120 3.69 5.79 22.56
N TYR A 121 3.24 5.84 23.81
CA TYR A 121 2.72 4.68 24.55
C TYR A 121 1.23 4.83 24.82
N TYR A 122 0.48 3.73 24.76
CA TYR A 122 -0.95 3.72 25.06
C TYR A 122 -1.24 3.02 26.39
N LEU A 123 -1.97 3.69 27.28
CA LEU A 123 -2.45 3.14 28.54
C LEU A 123 -3.87 2.61 28.35
N LYS A 124 -4.07 1.31 28.58
CA LYS A 124 -5.36 0.63 28.41
C LYS A 124 -6.36 1.00 29.52
N ALA A 125 -7.58 0.47 29.44
CA ALA A 125 -8.64 0.72 30.41
C ALA A 125 -8.29 0.28 31.85
N ASP A 126 -7.43 -0.74 32.00
CA ASP A 126 -6.90 -1.19 33.29
C ASP A 126 -5.70 -0.36 33.77
N GLY A 127 -5.22 0.59 32.96
CA GLY A 127 -4.07 1.45 33.22
C GLY A 127 -2.72 0.84 32.80
N LYS A 128 -2.71 -0.41 32.32
CA LYS A 128 -1.47 -1.03 31.84
C LYS A 128 -1.10 -0.47 30.48
N MET A 129 0.18 -0.21 30.29
CA MET A 129 0.76 0.10 29.01
C MET A 129 0.60 -1.11 28.07
N ALA A 130 0.07 -0.87 26.88
CA ALA A 130 -0.03 -1.89 25.85
C ALA A 130 1.35 -2.27 25.30
N GLN A 131 1.60 -3.57 25.09
CA GLN A 131 2.85 -4.09 24.55
C GLN A 131 2.59 -5.33 23.67
N SER A 132 3.19 -5.35 22.48
CA SER A 132 3.02 -6.44 21.50
C SER A 132 1.56 -6.78 21.21
N GLU A 133 0.69 -5.77 21.14
CA GLU A 133 -0.75 -5.95 21.02
C GLU A 133 -1.41 -4.84 20.20
N TRP A 134 -2.58 -5.17 19.64
CA TRP A 134 -3.46 -4.22 18.97
C TRP A 134 -4.36 -3.51 19.99
N VAL A 135 -4.52 -2.20 19.84
CA VAL A 135 -5.48 -1.41 20.62
C VAL A 135 -6.38 -0.61 19.69
N TYR A 136 -7.66 -0.50 20.06
CA TYR A 136 -8.59 0.41 19.42
C TYR A 136 -8.77 1.63 20.31
N ASP A 137 -8.47 2.81 19.78
CA ASP A 137 -8.73 4.07 20.45
C ASP A 137 -10.05 4.63 19.91
N SER A 138 -11.07 4.69 20.77
CA SER A 138 -12.40 5.18 20.41
C SER A 138 -12.44 6.68 20.15
N SER A 139 -11.49 7.46 20.69
CA SER A 139 -11.41 8.91 20.47
C SER A 139 -10.95 9.20 19.04
N TYR A 140 -9.98 8.43 18.55
CA TYR A 140 -9.48 8.53 17.18
C TYR A 140 -10.21 7.61 16.20
N GLN A 141 -11.08 6.73 16.72
CA GLN A 141 -11.82 5.71 15.97
C GLN A 141 -10.90 4.82 15.11
N ALA A 142 -9.71 4.52 15.62
CA ALA A 142 -8.65 3.88 14.85
C ALA A 142 -7.96 2.77 15.65
N TRP A 143 -7.45 1.78 14.92
CA TRP A 143 -6.59 0.75 15.46
C TRP A 143 -5.12 1.18 15.42
N TYR A 144 -4.37 0.78 16.44
CA TYR A 144 -2.94 0.97 16.58
C TYR A 144 -2.31 -0.34 17.02
N TYR A 145 -1.05 -0.55 16.65
CA TYR A 145 -0.26 -1.66 17.16
C TYR A 145 0.88 -1.15 18.02
N LEU A 146 0.98 -1.64 19.26
CA LEU A 146 2.09 -1.34 20.15
C LEU A 146 3.13 -2.44 20.04
N LYS A 147 4.38 -2.06 19.77
CA LYS A 147 5.51 -2.98 19.64
C LYS A 147 5.90 -3.55 21.01
N SER A 148 6.89 -4.42 21.02
CA SER A 148 7.43 -5.03 22.26
C SER A 148 8.00 -4.00 23.24
N ASP A 149 8.57 -2.90 22.74
CA ASP A 149 9.03 -1.78 23.55
C ASP A 149 7.89 -0.88 24.07
N GLY A 150 6.64 -1.15 23.67
CA GLY A 150 5.43 -0.41 24.04
C GLY A 150 5.13 0.80 23.17
N SER A 151 6.07 1.23 22.31
CA SER A 151 5.82 2.33 21.39
C SER A 151 4.94 1.89 20.23
N TYR A 152 4.07 2.77 19.73
CA TYR A 152 3.25 2.44 18.56
C TYR A 152 4.09 2.26 17.29
N ALA A 153 3.67 1.32 16.45
CA ALA A 153 4.21 1.12 15.12
C ALA A 153 3.64 2.16 14.14
N TYR A 154 4.48 2.66 13.23
CA TYR A 154 4.10 3.63 12.20
C TYR A 154 4.94 3.41 10.94
N SER A 155 4.38 3.80 9.80
CA SER A 155 4.97 3.62 8.45
C SER A 155 5.55 2.22 8.23
N THR A 156 4.84 1.19 8.71
CA THR A 156 5.37 -0.18 8.72
C THR A 156 4.26 -1.22 8.73
N TRP A 157 4.60 -2.42 8.30
CA TRP A 157 3.72 -3.59 8.32
C TRP A 157 3.75 -4.29 9.68
N GLN A 158 2.59 -4.71 10.14
CA GLN A 158 2.42 -5.66 11.23
C GLN A 158 1.54 -6.81 10.76
N GLY A 159 2.15 -7.94 10.41
CA GLY A 159 1.44 -9.04 9.77
C GLY A 159 0.85 -8.59 8.44
N ASN A 160 -0.47 -8.72 8.27
CA ASN A 160 -1.18 -8.34 7.04
C ASN A 160 -1.68 -6.89 7.05
N TYR A 161 -1.35 -6.09 8.08
CA TYR A 161 -1.89 -4.76 8.29
C TYR A 161 -0.78 -3.72 8.15
N TYR A 162 -1.12 -2.53 7.66
CA TYR A 162 -0.18 -1.42 7.54
C TYR A 162 -0.54 -0.30 8.53
N LEU A 163 0.46 0.17 9.29
CA LEU A 163 0.33 1.32 10.18
C LEU A 163 0.86 2.55 9.45
N LYS A 164 0.03 3.58 9.31
CA LYS A 164 0.36 4.83 8.62
C LYS A 164 1.36 5.67 9.41
N SER A 165 1.76 6.82 8.88
CA SER A 165 2.71 7.73 9.53
C SER A 165 2.24 8.26 10.89
N ASP A 166 0.93 8.38 11.10
CA ASP A 166 0.31 8.74 12.38
C ASP A 166 0.02 7.53 13.30
N GLY A 167 0.51 6.34 12.92
CA GLY A 167 0.33 5.10 13.68
C GLY A 167 -1.02 4.42 13.49
N LYS A 168 -1.98 5.06 12.81
CA LYS A 168 -3.29 4.45 12.58
C LYS A 168 -3.17 3.34 11.55
N MET A 169 -3.85 2.23 11.82
CA MET A 169 -4.02 1.15 10.86
C MET A 169 -4.79 1.66 9.64
N ALA A 170 -4.22 1.49 8.46
CA ALA A 170 -4.91 1.75 7.20
C ALA A 170 -6.08 0.78 7.01
N LYS A 171 -7.22 1.27 6.51
CA LYS A 171 -8.44 0.47 6.36
C LYS A 171 -9.33 1.01 5.24
N GLY A 172 -9.63 0.17 4.24
CA GLY A 172 -10.44 0.54 3.09
C GLY A 172 -9.80 1.64 2.23
N GLU A 173 -8.48 1.66 2.14
CA GLU A 173 -7.71 2.75 1.52
C GLU A 173 -6.44 2.23 0.83
N TRP A 174 -5.95 3.01 -0.11
CA TRP A 174 -4.66 2.79 -0.76
C TRP A 174 -3.52 3.37 0.07
N ILE A 175 -2.41 2.65 0.17
CA ILE A 175 -1.15 3.16 0.71
C ILE A 175 -0.03 2.97 -0.30
N TYR A 176 0.95 3.87 -0.24
CA TYR A 176 2.23 3.70 -0.93
C TYR A 176 3.29 3.34 0.11
N ASP A 177 4.00 2.24 -0.12
CA ASP A 177 5.13 1.86 0.72
C ASP A 177 6.43 2.22 0.00
N ASP A 178 7.15 3.22 0.52
CA ASP A 178 8.40 3.71 -0.05
C ASP A 178 9.51 2.64 -0.05
N SER A 179 9.49 1.68 0.88
CA SER A 179 10.49 0.61 0.97
C SER A 179 10.33 -0.40 -0.16
N TYR A 180 9.09 -0.67 -0.55
CA TYR A 180 8.76 -1.57 -1.65
C TYR A 180 8.53 -0.85 -2.98
N GLN A 181 8.48 0.48 -2.95
CA GLN A 181 8.17 1.36 -4.07
C GLN A 181 6.88 0.97 -4.80
N ALA A 182 5.88 0.55 -4.04
CA ALA A 182 4.66 -0.03 -4.58
C ALA A 182 3.41 0.42 -3.83
N TRP A 183 2.30 0.49 -4.56
CA TRP A 183 0.98 0.70 -4.00
C TRP A 183 0.40 -0.62 -3.47
N TYR A 184 -0.31 -0.53 -2.35
CA TYR A 184 -1.09 -1.61 -1.76
C TYR A 184 -2.49 -1.09 -1.44
N TYR A 185 -3.47 -1.99 -1.44
CA TYR A 185 -4.81 -1.67 -0.98
C TYR A 185 -5.13 -2.44 0.30
N LEU A 186 -5.52 -1.74 1.36
CA LEU A 186 -5.99 -2.34 2.60
C LEU A 186 -7.51 -2.44 2.53
N THR A 187 -8.03 -3.64 2.69
CA THR A 187 -9.46 -3.90 2.59
C THR A 187 -10.22 -3.30 3.78
N SER A 188 -11.54 -3.45 3.78
CA SER A 188 -12.40 -2.96 4.86
C SER A 188 -12.14 -3.61 6.22
N ASP A 189 -11.40 -4.71 6.31
CA ASP A 189 -10.96 -5.27 7.60
C ASP A 189 -9.54 -4.81 8.01
N GLY A 190 -8.84 -4.09 7.13
CA GLY A 190 -7.48 -3.58 7.32
C GLY A 190 -6.39 -4.47 6.76
N SER A 191 -6.68 -5.74 6.42
CA SER A 191 -5.71 -6.62 5.77
C SER A 191 -5.44 -6.17 4.33
N TYR A 192 -4.22 -6.37 3.84
CA TYR A 192 -3.93 -6.06 2.43
C TYR A 192 -4.61 -7.03 1.47
N ALA A 193 -5.13 -6.49 0.37
CA ALA A 193 -5.66 -7.27 -0.74
C ALA A 193 -4.53 -7.89 -1.57
N TYR A 194 -4.72 -9.12 -2.02
CA TYR A 194 -3.78 -9.83 -2.89
C TYR A 194 -4.53 -10.78 -3.82
N SER A 195 -3.92 -11.06 -4.98
CA SER A 195 -4.49 -11.88 -6.05
C SER A 195 -5.95 -11.52 -6.38
N THR A 196 -6.28 -10.24 -6.38
CA THR A 196 -7.65 -9.75 -6.51
C THR A 196 -7.71 -8.35 -7.09
N TRP A 197 -8.88 -7.97 -7.59
CA TRP A 197 -9.16 -6.64 -8.11
C TRP A 197 -9.66 -5.70 -7.01
N GLN A 198 -9.21 -4.45 -7.06
CA GLN A 198 -9.80 -3.32 -6.36
C GLN A 198 -10.16 -2.25 -7.38
N GLY A 199 -11.45 -2.18 -7.74
CA GLY A 199 -11.90 -1.39 -8.88
C GLY A 199 -11.18 -1.86 -10.15
N ASN A 200 -10.46 -0.94 -10.81
CA ASN A 200 -9.73 -1.20 -12.04
C ASN A 200 -8.24 -1.55 -11.82
N TYR A 201 -7.82 -1.77 -10.58
CA TYR A 201 -6.43 -2.08 -10.25
C TYR A 201 -6.34 -3.52 -9.76
N TYR A 202 -5.29 -4.22 -10.15
CA TYR A 202 -5.05 -5.59 -9.71
C TYR A 202 -3.94 -5.64 -8.67
N LEU A 203 -4.20 -6.30 -7.54
CA LEU A 203 -3.22 -6.55 -6.49
C LEU A 203 -2.66 -7.96 -6.72
N LYS A 204 -1.34 -8.07 -6.84
CA LYS A 204 -0.63 -9.33 -7.10
C LYS A 204 -0.64 -10.25 -5.88
N SER A 205 -0.05 -11.43 -6.01
CA SER A 205 0.03 -12.42 -4.92
C SER A 205 0.80 -11.92 -3.70
N ASP A 206 1.71 -10.96 -3.88
CA ASP A 206 2.45 -10.27 -2.81
C ASP A 206 1.77 -8.97 -2.34
N GLY A 207 0.56 -8.69 -2.83
CA GLY A 207 -0.23 -7.50 -2.48
C GLY A 207 0.11 -6.24 -3.26
N LYS A 208 1.20 -6.22 -4.04
CA LYS A 208 1.59 -5.04 -4.81
C LYS A 208 0.60 -4.78 -5.94
N MET A 209 0.27 -3.52 -6.15
CA MET A 209 -0.45 -3.09 -7.34
C MET A 209 0.37 -3.41 -8.59
N ALA A 210 -0.24 -4.14 -9.52
CA ALA A 210 0.35 -4.46 -10.80
C ALA A 210 0.42 -3.19 -11.68
N VAL A 211 1.52 -3.05 -12.43
CA VAL A 211 1.70 -1.97 -13.41
C VAL A 211 2.39 -2.53 -14.65
N ASN A 212 1.92 -2.11 -15.82
CA ASN A 212 2.50 -2.43 -17.12
C ASN A 212 2.66 -3.94 -17.38
N GLU A 213 1.76 -4.77 -16.85
CA GLU A 213 1.86 -6.23 -16.87
C GLU A 213 0.50 -6.91 -17.10
N TRP A 214 0.55 -8.17 -17.55
CA TRP A 214 -0.64 -9.03 -17.66
C TRP A 214 -0.94 -9.68 -16.32
N VAL A 215 -2.21 -9.64 -15.91
CA VAL A 215 -2.65 -10.10 -14.60
C VAL A 215 -3.76 -11.14 -14.69
N ASP A 216 -4.07 -11.75 -13.55
CA ASP A 216 -5.24 -12.62 -13.37
C ASP A 216 -5.29 -13.78 -14.38
N GLY A 217 -4.21 -14.57 -14.41
CA GLY A 217 -4.04 -15.67 -15.36
C GLY A 217 -3.78 -15.22 -16.79
N GLY A 218 -3.30 -13.99 -16.99
CA GLY A 218 -2.99 -13.42 -18.31
C GLY A 218 -4.23 -12.99 -19.10
N ARG A 219 -5.34 -12.69 -18.40
CA ARG A 219 -6.63 -12.31 -19.00
C ARG A 219 -6.77 -10.81 -19.22
N TYR A 220 -6.13 -10.01 -18.37
CA TYR A 220 -6.26 -8.55 -18.38
C TYR A 220 -4.88 -7.90 -18.36
N TYR A 221 -4.72 -6.82 -19.12
CA TYR A 221 -3.51 -6.00 -19.10
C TYR A 221 -3.77 -4.71 -18.34
N VAL A 222 -2.92 -4.39 -17.37
CA VAL A 222 -2.96 -3.11 -16.64
C VAL A 222 -1.87 -2.18 -17.18
N GLY A 223 -2.21 -0.90 -17.37
CA GLY A 223 -1.28 0.10 -17.91
C GLY A 223 -0.16 0.47 -16.95
N ALA A 224 0.71 1.40 -17.38
CA ALA A 224 1.78 1.95 -16.53
C ALA A 224 1.25 2.69 -15.27
N ASP A 225 0.00 3.15 -15.33
CA ASP A 225 -0.76 3.72 -14.21
C ASP A 225 -1.45 2.65 -13.35
N GLY A 226 -1.31 1.35 -13.69
CA GLY A 226 -1.94 0.22 -13.02
C GLY A 226 -3.42 0.02 -13.33
N VAL A 227 -3.99 0.85 -14.20
CA VAL A 227 -5.43 0.82 -14.51
C VAL A 227 -5.71 -0.18 -15.61
N TRP A 228 -6.68 -1.06 -15.36
CA TRP A 228 -7.40 -1.80 -16.39
C TRP A 228 -8.57 -0.97 -16.94
N LYS A 229 -8.59 -0.76 -18.25
CA LYS A 229 -9.62 0.04 -18.91
C LYS A 229 -10.66 -0.88 -19.55
N GLU A 230 -11.79 -1.04 -18.88
CA GLU A 230 -12.94 -1.80 -19.37
C GLU A 230 -13.51 -1.15 -20.65
N GLY A 231 -13.74 -1.94 -21.70
CA GLY A 231 -14.41 -1.47 -22.93
C GLY A 231 -13.53 -0.84 -24.03
N GLN A 232 -12.18 -0.81 -23.91
CA GLN A 232 -11.30 -0.48 -25.04
C GLN A 232 -10.91 -1.70 -25.87
N ALA A 233 -11.92 -2.39 -26.39
CA ALA A 233 -11.81 -3.08 -27.67
C ALA A 233 -12.34 -2.13 -28.75
N SER A 234 -11.50 -1.80 -29.74
CA SER A 234 -11.81 -1.06 -30.98
C SER A 234 -12.37 0.37 -30.86
N THR A 235 -11.48 1.37 -30.92
CA THR A 235 -11.36 2.41 -31.98
C THR A 235 -10.71 3.68 -31.41
N ALA A 236 -9.47 3.98 -31.82
CA ALA A 236 -9.01 5.29 -32.26
C ALA A 236 -7.51 5.24 -32.54
N SER A 237 -7.15 5.30 -33.82
CA SER A 237 -5.84 5.75 -34.27
C SER A 237 -5.48 7.09 -33.63
N SER A 238 -4.36 7.13 -32.90
CA SER A 238 -3.15 7.90 -33.26
C SER A 238 -2.18 7.98 -32.08
N SER A 239 -0.99 7.40 -32.31
CA SER A 239 0.30 7.66 -31.67
C SER A 239 0.46 7.43 -30.15
N ASN A 240 0.66 6.16 -29.76
CA ASN A 240 1.94 5.67 -29.22
C ASN A 240 1.89 4.13 -29.19
N ASP A 241 2.57 3.53 -30.16
CA ASP A 241 2.14 2.36 -30.95
C ASP A 241 2.86 1.05 -30.62
N SER A 242 3.48 0.95 -29.45
CA SER A 242 4.35 -0.21 -29.17
C SER A 242 3.59 -1.32 -28.43
N ASN A 243 2.80 -1.00 -27.40
CA ASN A 243 2.28 -2.01 -26.46
C ASN A 243 1.07 -2.84 -26.97
N SER A 244 0.28 -2.32 -27.93
CA SER A 244 -0.85 -3.05 -28.52
C SER A 244 -0.41 -4.09 -29.55
N GLU A 245 0.66 -3.82 -30.30
CA GLU A 245 1.18 -4.76 -31.29
C GLU A 245 1.90 -5.94 -30.60
N TYR A 246 2.70 -5.68 -29.55
CA TYR A 246 3.37 -6.73 -28.76
C TYR A 246 2.39 -7.76 -28.19
N SER A 247 1.26 -7.29 -27.63
CA SER A 247 0.22 -8.16 -27.08
C SER A 247 -0.54 -8.93 -28.16
N ALA A 248 -0.87 -8.29 -29.29
CA ALA A 248 -1.50 -8.95 -30.43
C ALA A 248 -0.59 -10.04 -31.02
N ALA A 249 0.70 -9.75 -31.17
CA ALA A 249 1.68 -10.71 -31.65
C ALA A 249 1.87 -11.87 -30.68
N LEU A 250 1.91 -11.63 -29.37
CA LEU A 250 1.97 -12.70 -28.36
C LEU A 250 0.71 -13.58 -28.38
N GLY A 251 -0.48 -13.00 -28.55
CA GLY A 251 -1.73 -13.74 -28.69
C GLY A 251 -1.75 -14.63 -29.95
N LYS A 252 -1.26 -14.11 -31.07
CA LYS A 252 -1.05 -14.88 -32.30
C LYS A 252 -0.03 -15.99 -32.11
N ALA A 253 1.09 -15.71 -31.46
CA ALA A 253 2.12 -16.69 -31.14
C ALA A 253 1.57 -17.85 -30.30
N LYS A 254 0.77 -17.54 -29.27
CA LYS A 254 0.05 -18.55 -28.45
C LYS A 254 -0.87 -19.42 -29.29
N SER A 255 -1.63 -18.80 -30.20
CA SER A 255 -2.55 -19.51 -31.10
C SER A 255 -1.81 -20.43 -32.07
N TYR A 256 -0.75 -19.94 -32.70
CA TYR A 256 0.08 -20.73 -33.60
C TYR A 256 0.81 -21.87 -32.88
N ASN A 257 1.27 -21.63 -31.65
CA ASN A 257 1.89 -22.65 -30.82
C ASN A 257 0.89 -23.77 -30.52
N SER A 258 -0.31 -23.42 -30.09
CA SER A 258 -1.35 -24.39 -29.72
C SER A 258 -1.86 -25.18 -30.93
N LEU A 259 -2.08 -24.53 -32.08
CA LEU A 259 -2.68 -25.18 -33.24
C LEU A 259 -1.67 -25.95 -34.08
N PHE A 260 -0.47 -25.40 -34.26
CA PHE A 260 0.50 -25.92 -35.22
C PHE A 260 1.80 -26.39 -34.59
N HIS A 261 1.99 -26.17 -33.28
CA HIS A 261 3.17 -26.61 -32.55
C HIS A 261 4.45 -26.15 -33.25
N MET A 262 4.52 -24.85 -33.58
CA MET A 262 5.60 -24.30 -34.40
C MET A 262 6.92 -24.21 -33.61
N SER A 263 8.04 -24.23 -34.32
CA SER A 263 9.32 -23.79 -33.77
C SER A 263 9.32 -22.28 -33.50
N LYS A 264 10.24 -21.82 -32.64
CA LYS A 264 10.45 -20.38 -32.39
C LYS A 264 10.73 -19.62 -33.70
N LYS A 265 11.55 -20.18 -34.58
CA LYS A 265 11.93 -19.57 -35.87
C LYS A 265 10.77 -19.49 -36.84
N ARG A 266 9.97 -20.55 -36.94
CA ARG A 266 8.77 -20.56 -37.81
C ARG A 266 7.71 -19.59 -37.29
N MET A 267 7.55 -19.50 -35.96
CA MET A 267 6.68 -18.53 -35.30
C MET A 267 7.05 -17.10 -35.68
N TYR A 268 8.32 -16.73 -35.53
CA TYR A 268 8.82 -15.40 -35.87
C TYR A 268 8.55 -15.04 -37.33
N ARG A 269 8.83 -15.96 -38.27
CA ARG A 269 8.55 -15.74 -39.70
C ARG A 269 7.06 -15.58 -40.00
N GLN A 270 6.21 -16.30 -39.29
CA GLN A 270 4.76 -16.20 -39.47
C GLN A 270 4.28 -14.81 -39.03
N LEU A 271 4.67 -14.38 -37.83
CA LEU A 271 4.31 -13.06 -37.29
C LEU A 271 4.81 -11.90 -38.17
N THR A 272 5.99 -12.04 -38.79
CA THR A 272 6.57 -11.03 -39.70
C THR A 272 6.14 -11.18 -41.17
N SER A 273 5.31 -12.17 -41.51
CA SER A 273 4.88 -12.43 -42.90
C SER A 273 3.90 -11.38 -43.41
N ASP A 274 3.65 -11.36 -44.72
CA ASP A 274 2.58 -10.54 -45.33
C ASP A 274 1.17 -10.85 -44.80
N PHE A 275 1.00 -11.96 -44.07
CA PHE A 275 -0.28 -12.30 -43.45
C PHE A 275 -0.47 -11.58 -42.12
N ASP A 276 0.51 -11.62 -41.22
CA ASP A 276 0.39 -11.05 -39.86
C ASP A 276 0.99 -9.65 -39.73
N LYS A 277 2.00 -9.34 -40.55
CA LYS A 277 2.60 -8.00 -40.73
C LYS A 277 3.10 -7.31 -39.46
N PHE A 278 3.41 -8.05 -38.40
CA PHE A 278 4.06 -7.47 -37.23
C PHE A 278 5.49 -7.04 -37.57
N SER A 279 5.96 -5.96 -36.94
CA SER A 279 7.36 -5.55 -37.05
C SER A 279 8.31 -6.61 -36.46
N ASN A 280 9.59 -6.54 -36.82
CA ASN A 280 10.60 -7.49 -36.34
C ASN A 280 10.73 -7.48 -34.80
N ASP A 281 10.73 -6.30 -34.18
CA ASP A 281 10.81 -6.17 -32.72
C ASP A 281 9.55 -6.69 -32.02
N VAL A 282 8.37 -6.50 -32.61
CA VAL A 282 7.09 -7.02 -32.10
C VAL A 282 7.02 -8.55 -32.16
N ALA A 283 7.41 -9.12 -33.30
CA ALA A 283 7.49 -10.57 -33.44
C ALA A 283 8.55 -11.18 -32.51
N GLN A 284 9.69 -10.50 -32.33
CA GLN A 284 10.76 -10.94 -31.43
C GLN A 284 10.27 -11.01 -29.98
N TYR A 285 9.62 -9.95 -29.51
CA TYR A 285 8.99 -9.93 -28.18
C TYR A 285 8.03 -11.11 -28.00
N ALA A 286 7.13 -11.35 -28.97
CA ALA A 286 6.14 -12.41 -28.88
C ALA A 286 6.77 -13.80 -28.76
N VAL A 287 7.84 -14.10 -29.51
CA VAL A 287 8.52 -15.41 -29.44
C VAL A 287 9.39 -15.58 -28.18
N ASP A 288 9.87 -14.48 -27.60
CA ASP A 288 10.64 -14.49 -26.35
C ASP A 288 9.76 -14.66 -25.11
N HIS A 289 8.53 -14.15 -25.15
CA HIS A 289 7.58 -14.19 -24.02
C HIS A 289 6.50 -15.29 -24.16
N LEU A 290 6.60 -16.16 -25.17
CA LEU A 290 5.63 -17.24 -25.39
C LEU A 290 5.74 -18.38 -24.37
N GLU A 291 6.93 -18.60 -23.78
CA GLU A 291 7.22 -19.70 -22.84
C GLU A 291 6.77 -21.09 -23.35
N ALA A 292 6.98 -21.38 -24.63
CA ALA A 292 6.62 -22.67 -25.23
C ALA A 292 7.68 -23.76 -24.99
N ASP A 293 7.21 -25.00 -24.84
CA ASP A 293 8.05 -26.20 -24.90
C ASP A 293 8.33 -26.58 -26.36
N TYR A 294 9.40 -26.03 -26.92
CA TYR A 294 9.76 -26.27 -28.32
C TYR A 294 10.26 -27.70 -28.59
N LYS A 295 10.73 -28.42 -27.58
CA LYS A 295 11.09 -29.84 -27.67
C LYS A 295 9.84 -30.70 -27.83
N TYR A 296 8.79 -30.41 -27.05
CA TYR A 296 7.47 -31.01 -27.24
C TYR A 296 6.91 -30.72 -28.63
N ASN A 297 7.00 -29.47 -29.09
CA ASN A 297 6.54 -29.08 -30.42
C ASN A 297 7.22 -29.86 -31.55
N ALA A 298 8.54 -30.04 -31.46
CA ALA A 298 9.30 -30.83 -32.43
C ALA A 298 8.85 -32.30 -32.45
N LEU A 299 8.66 -32.90 -31.26
CA LEU A 299 8.17 -34.28 -31.13
C LEU A 299 6.77 -34.44 -31.72
N PHE A 300 5.86 -33.50 -31.46
CA PHE A 300 4.51 -33.50 -32.03
C PHE A 300 4.55 -33.52 -33.57
N ASN A 301 5.35 -32.64 -34.17
CA ASN A 301 5.51 -32.60 -35.63
C ASN A 301 6.16 -33.88 -36.18
N ALA A 302 7.18 -34.40 -35.50
CA ALA A 302 7.84 -35.66 -35.89
C ALA A 302 6.84 -36.83 -35.93
N LYS A 303 5.97 -36.96 -34.91
CA LYS A 303 4.91 -37.95 -34.84
C LYS A 303 3.91 -37.79 -35.99
N ASN A 304 3.51 -36.56 -36.30
CA ASN A 304 2.60 -36.29 -37.42
C ASN A 304 3.23 -36.64 -38.78
N TYR A 305 4.48 -36.25 -39.04
CA TYR A 305 5.16 -36.59 -40.29
C TYR A 305 5.39 -38.10 -40.45
N ARG A 306 5.73 -38.79 -39.36
CA ARG A 306 5.82 -40.25 -39.35
C ARG A 306 4.49 -40.88 -39.73
N LYS A 307 3.40 -40.45 -39.10
CA LYS A 307 2.06 -41.00 -39.30
C LYS A 307 1.51 -40.75 -40.71
N LEU A 308 1.71 -39.54 -41.25
CA LEU A 308 1.13 -39.14 -42.53
C LEU A 308 1.96 -39.54 -43.74
N PHE A 309 3.29 -39.60 -43.60
CA PHE A 309 4.20 -39.76 -44.73
C PHE A 309 5.22 -40.90 -44.55
N ASN A 310 5.15 -41.67 -43.46
CA ASN A 310 6.06 -42.78 -43.16
C ASN A 310 7.55 -42.40 -43.27
N MET A 311 7.91 -41.17 -42.88
CA MET A 311 9.29 -40.67 -43.02
C MET A 311 10.27 -41.42 -42.12
N SER A 312 11.47 -41.72 -42.61
CA SER A 312 12.56 -42.28 -41.80
C SER A 312 13.04 -41.29 -40.73
N LYS A 313 13.74 -41.77 -39.69
CA LYS A 313 14.33 -40.91 -38.65
C LYS A 313 15.27 -39.85 -39.26
N SER A 314 16.10 -40.23 -40.23
CA SER A 314 16.98 -39.29 -40.95
C SER A 314 16.22 -38.23 -41.74
N ARG A 315 15.12 -38.59 -42.41
CA ARG A 315 14.29 -37.64 -43.17
C ARG A 315 13.53 -36.69 -42.23
N LEU A 316 13.12 -37.16 -41.05
CA LEU A 316 12.47 -36.33 -40.03
C LEU A 316 13.41 -35.25 -39.49
N ILE A 317 14.67 -35.57 -39.21
CA ILE A 317 15.66 -34.56 -38.80
C ILE A 317 15.75 -33.47 -39.86
N ASN A 318 15.97 -33.85 -41.12
CA ASN A 318 16.08 -32.89 -42.23
C ASN A 318 14.81 -32.04 -42.41
N GLN A 319 13.62 -32.61 -42.17
CA GLN A 319 12.36 -31.89 -42.27
C GLN A 319 12.21 -30.88 -41.12
N LEU A 320 12.44 -31.30 -39.87
CA LEU A 320 12.28 -30.45 -38.69
C LEU A 320 13.27 -29.27 -38.70
N THR A 321 14.52 -29.51 -39.12
CA THR A 321 15.56 -28.45 -39.22
C THR A 321 15.48 -27.67 -40.53
N SER A 322 14.55 -28.01 -41.43
CA SER A 322 14.40 -27.34 -42.72
C SER A 322 14.10 -25.85 -42.57
N SER A 323 14.28 -25.09 -43.65
CA SER A 323 13.83 -23.70 -43.70
C SER A 323 12.32 -23.55 -43.47
N ILE A 324 11.52 -24.59 -43.65
CA ILE A 324 10.06 -24.56 -43.46
C ILE A 324 9.70 -24.71 -41.98
N ASP A 325 10.26 -25.71 -41.29
CA ASP A 325 9.91 -25.99 -39.89
C ASP A 325 10.79 -25.27 -38.89
N GLY A 326 12.09 -25.17 -39.15
CA GLY A 326 13.01 -24.28 -38.44
C GLY A 326 13.26 -24.60 -36.97
N PHE A 327 13.08 -25.86 -36.54
CA PHE A 327 13.55 -26.31 -35.22
C PHE A 327 15.08 -26.31 -35.16
N THR A 328 15.65 -26.19 -33.96
CA THR A 328 17.10 -26.37 -33.78
C THR A 328 17.49 -27.84 -33.94
N GLU A 329 18.79 -28.10 -34.12
CA GLU A 329 19.30 -29.48 -34.19
C GLU A 329 19.01 -30.23 -32.89
N GLU A 330 19.10 -29.55 -31.73
CA GLU A 330 18.84 -30.15 -30.42
C GLU A 330 17.35 -30.49 -30.23
N GLU A 331 16.44 -29.62 -30.66
CA GLU A 331 14.99 -29.87 -30.62
C GLU A 331 14.59 -31.01 -31.55
N ALA A 332 15.14 -31.03 -32.76
CA ALA A 332 14.91 -32.09 -33.74
C ALA A 332 15.48 -33.43 -33.25
N GLN A 333 16.69 -33.44 -32.69
CA GLN A 333 17.30 -34.66 -32.16
C GLN A 333 16.50 -35.19 -30.96
N TYR A 334 16.09 -34.32 -30.04
CA TYR A 334 15.20 -34.68 -28.94
C TYR A 334 13.93 -35.36 -29.47
N ALA A 335 13.31 -34.80 -30.51
CA ALA A 335 12.12 -35.38 -31.12
C ALA A 335 12.35 -36.79 -31.68
N ILE A 336 13.53 -37.09 -32.26
CA ILE A 336 13.86 -38.43 -32.78
C ILE A 336 14.13 -39.43 -31.66
N ASP A 337 14.85 -38.99 -30.62
CA ASP A 337 15.21 -39.84 -29.48
C ASP A 337 13.96 -40.29 -28.71
N HIS A 338 12.92 -39.45 -28.71
CA HIS A 338 11.63 -39.70 -28.06
C HIS A 338 10.53 -40.14 -29.04
N LEU A 339 10.90 -40.46 -30.28
CA LEU A 339 9.97 -40.99 -31.27
C LEU A 339 9.83 -42.50 -31.07
N ASP A 340 8.61 -42.93 -30.74
CA ASP A 340 8.24 -44.34 -30.69
C ASP A 340 8.63 -45.05 -32.00
N ASN A 341 9.14 -46.28 -31.90
CA ASN A 341 9.67 -47.02 -33.05
C ASN A 341 8.60 -47.42 -34.08
#